data_AF-A0A183EUY5-F1
#
_entry.id   AF-A0A183EUY5-F1
#
_cell.length_a   1.000
_cell.length_b   1.000
_cell.length_c   1.000
_cell.angle_alpha   90.00
_cell.angle_beta   90.00
_cell.angle_gamma   90.00
#
_symmetry.space_group_name_H-M   'P 1'
#
loop_
_entity.id
_entity.type
_entity.pdbx_description
1 polymer ?
#
loop_
_entity_poly.entity_id
_entity_poly.type
_entity_poly.pdbx_seq_one_letter_code
_entity_poly.pdbx_strand_id
1 'polypeptide(L)'
;LQDPLHGVQACESWGPQLRYKACSIQCENGYEFSIEPPVFYTCSSDGQWRPRPENAYTFRYPQCTRAYAALRVAEITINYPTVSICNAAGKSTLTEKLSQRIELLNSKWSIYPSTSNVSDHSVFNISVHCFAGTDEAASVKARLRRDAQGFFNVKVSIPINKDILENRKTGQQAKVSDVLENEILLKNIFNLEQVLPNGRPDLNSFELKERYICEAGTVNVGSLCGKSYFRWFC
;
A
#
# COMPACT_ATOMS: atom_id res chain seq x y z
N LEU A 1 -35.07 -8.04 -9.53
CA LEU A 1 -33.82 -7.95 -8.76
C LEU A 1 -33.75 -6.54 -8.20
N GLN A 2 -33.48 -6.40 -6.90
CA GLN A 2 -33.45 -5.09 -6.23
C GLN A 2 -32.11 -4.40 -6.47
N ASP A 3 -32.14 -3.07 -6.45
CA ASP A 3 -30.95 -2.23 -6.53
C ASP A 3 -30.03 -2.48 -5.32
N PRO A 4 -28.72 -2.29 -5.46
CA PRO A 4 -27.82 -2.26 -4.32
C PRO A 4 -28.23 -1.19 -3.31
N LEU A 5 -28.04 -1.45 -2.02
CA LEU A 5 -28.13 -0.41 -1.00
C LEU A 5 -27.13 0.71 -1.31
N HIS A 6 -27.59 1.96 -1.36
CA HIS A 6 -26.81 3.13 -1.81
C HIS A 6 -26.21 2.98 -3.20
N GLY A 7 -26.93 2.30 -4.09
CA GLY A 7 -26.56 2.17 -5.49
C GLY A 7 -27.79 2.06 -6.38
N VAL A 8 -27.53 2.10 -7.68
CA VAL A 8 -28.52 2.04 -8.75
C VAL A 8 -28.12 0.96 -9.74
N GLN A 9 -29.11 0.39 -10.44
CA GLN A 9 -28.87 -0.49 -11.58
C GLN A 9 -29.38 0.15 -12.88
N ALA A 10 -28.65 -0.05 -13.97
CA ALA A 10 -29.08 0.31 -15.31
C ALA A 10 -29.19 -0.97 -16.14
N CYS A 11 -30.37 -1.26 -16.68
CA CYS A 11 -30.65 -2.53 -17.36
C CYS A 11 -31.13 -2.34 -18.80
N GLU A 12 -30.61 -3.17 -19.69
CA GLU A 12 -31.03 -3.28 -21.08
C GLU A 12 -31.57 -4.69 -21.36
N SER A 13 -32.55 -4.77 -22.27
CA SER A 13 -33.13 -6.04 -22.69
C SER A 13 -32.51 -6.49 -24.01
N TRP A 14 -32.23 -7.79 -24.14
CA TRP A 14 -31.52 -8.34 -25.31
C TRP A 14 -32.04 -9.73 -25.69
N GLY A 15 -31.52 -10.27 -26.80
CA GLY A 15 -31.85 -11.60 -27.30
C GLY A 15 -33.21 -11.71 -28.00
N PRO A 16 -33.64 -12.94 -28.35
CA PRO A 16 -34.90 -13.18 -29.04
C PRO A 16 -36.09 -12.62 -28.26
N GLN A 17 -36.89 -11.80 -28.92
CA GLN A 17 -38.06 -11.14 -28.32
C GLN A 17 -37.74 -10.28 -27.08
N LEU A 18 -36.49 -9.80 -26.92
CA LEU A 18 -36.05 -8.98 -25.78
C LEU A 18 -36.29 -9.64 -24.41
N ARG A 19 -36.22 -10.99 -24.35
CA ARG A 19 -36.53 -11.76 -23.14
C ARG A 19 -35.38 -11.80 -22.13
N TYR A 20 -34.15 -11.49 -22.54
CA TYR A 20 -32.98 -11.53 -21.66
C TYR A 20 -32.64 -10.14 -21.15
N LYS A 21 -31.90 -10.07 -20.06
CA LYS A 21 -31.49 -8.79 -19.46
C LYS A 21 -29.99 -8.73 -19.25
N ALA A 22 -29.43 -7.54 -19.40
CA ALA A 22 -28.07 -7.19 -19.02
C ALA A 22 -28.15 -5.93 -18.15
N CYS A 23 -27.55 -5.96 -16.97
CA CYS A 23 -27.59 -4.85 -16.02
C CYS A 23 -26.19 -4.48 -15.54
N SER A 24 -25.87 -3.19 -15.53
CA SER A 24 -24.74 -2.64 -14.80
C SER A 24 -25.21 -2.05 -13.47
N ILE A 25 -24.31 -1.95 -12.50
CA ILE A 25 -24.59 -1.36 -11.19
C ILE A 25 -23.58 -0.27 -10.88
N GLN A 26 -24.00 0.74 -10.12
CA GLN A 26 -23.16 1.84 -9.71
C GLN A 26 -23.56 2.30 -8.31
N CYS A 27 -22.58 2.72 -7.50
CA CYS A 27 -22.86 3.33 -6.20
C CYS A 27 -23.21 4.82 -6.33
N GLU A 28 -24.00 5.30 -5.39
CA GLU A 28 -24.25 6.73 -5.21
C GLU A 28 -22.98 7.47 -4.79
N ASN A 29 -22.96 8.79 -4.97
CA ASN A 29 -21.82 9.63 -4.59
C ASN A 29 -21.46 9.44 -3.10
N GLY A 30 -20.17 9.18 -2.84
CA GLY A 30 -19.65 8.94 -1.49
C GLY A 30 -19.78 7.49 -1.00
N TYR A 31 -20.22 6.59 -1.87
CA TYR A 31 -20.28 5.16 -1.61
C TYR A 31 -19.48 4.38 -2.66
N GLU A 32 -18.96 3.22 -2.26
CA GLU A 32 -18.17 2.33 -3.12
C GLU A 32 -18.45 0.86 -2.79
N PHE A 33 -18.29 -0.01 -3.78
CA PHE A 33 -18.41 -1.45 -3.58
C PHE A 33 -17.18 -1.99 -2.85
N SER A 34 -17.39 -2.85 -1.84
CA SER A 34 -16.28 -3.48 -1.10
C SER A 34 -15.47 -4.49 -1.93
N ILE A 35 -16.01 -4.90 -3.09
CA ILE A 35 -15.42 -5.83 -4.04
C ILE A 35 -15.72 -5.27 -5.43
N GLU A 36 -14.73 -5.26 -6.31
CA GLU A 36 -14.91 -4.78 -7.67
C GLU A 36 -15.99 -5.60 -8.39
N PRO A 37 -17.10 -4.97 -8.80
CA PRO A 37 -18.15 -5.67 -9.51
C PRO A 37 -17.74 -5.93 -10.97
N PRO A 38 -18.27 -6.99 -11.59
CA PRO A 38 -18.26 -7.13 -13.04
C PRO A 38 -18.89 -5.93 -13.74
N VAL A 39 -18.43 -5.65 -14.95
CA VAL A 39 -18.94 -4.53 -15.79
C VAL A 39 -20.45 -4.63 -16.02
N PHE A 40 -20.97 -5.85 -16.22
CA PHE A 40 -22.40 -6.10 -16.31
C PHE A 40 -22.75 -7.52 -15.86
N TYR A 41 -24.00 -7.70 -15.44
CA TYR A 41 -24.61 -8.96 -15.08
C TYR A 41 -25.67 -9.35 -16.11
N THR A 42 -25.75 -10.62 -16.46
CA THR A 42 -26.71 -11.11 -17.46
C THR A 42 -27.66 -12.14 -16.88
N CYS A 43 -28.91 -12.08 -17.32
CA CYS A 43 -29.93 -13.11 -17.09
C CYS A 43 -30.37 -13.66 -18.44
N SER A 44 -30.14 -14.96 -18.65
CA SER A 44 -30.40 -15.66 -19.91
C SER A 44 -31.64 -16.56 -19.82
N SER A 45 -31.81 -17.47 -20.79
CA SER A 45 -32.99 -18.33 -20.91
C SER A 45 -33.25 -19.25 -19.71
N ASP A 46 -32.25 -19.51 -18.89
CA ASP A 46 -32.35 -20.32 -17.67
C ASP A 46 -32.80 -19.51 -16.44
N GLY A 47 -33.03 -18.22 -16.60
CA GLY A 47 -33.46 -17.31 -15.53
C GLY A 47 -32.38 -17.07 -14.46
N GLN A 48 -31.13 -17.48 -14.72
CA GLN A 48 -30.04 -17.35 -13.76
C GLN A 48 -29.16 -16.14 -14.08
N TRP A 49 -28.98 -15.30 -13.07
CA TRP A 49 -28.05 -14.16 -13.14
C TRP A 49 -26.59 -14.62 -13.05
N ARG A 50 -25.75 -14.02 -13.90
CA ARG A 50 -24.31 -14.28 -14.00
C ARG A 50 -23.52 -12.97 -14.10
N PRO A 51 -22.26 -12.92 -13.62
CA PRO A 51 -21.57 -13.99 -12.90
C PRO A 51 -22.12 -14.16 -11.48
N ARG A 52 -22.17 -15.41 -11.01
CA ARG A 52 -22.67 -15.77 -9.68
C ARG A 52 -21.49 -16.18 -8.80
N PRO A 53 -21.40 -15.70 -7.55
CA PRO A 53 -20.40 -16.19 -6.61
C PRO A 53 -20.54 -17.71 -6.39
N GLU A 54 -19.40 -18.40 -6.32
CA GLU A 54 -19.36 -19.81 -5.93
C GLU A 54 -20.00 -19.95 -4.54
N ASN A 55 -21.05 -20.77 -4.43
CA ASN A 55 -21.88 -20.99 -3.22
C ASN A 55 -23.01 -19.98 -2.94
N ALA A 56 -23.36 -19.08 -3.87
CA ALA A 56 -24.54 -18.24 -3.70
C ALA A 56 -25.85 -19.00 -4.02
N TYR A 57 -26.65 -19.30 -2.98
CA TYR A 57 -28.01 -19.85 -3.12
C TYR A 57 -28.99 -18.87 -3.78
N THR A 58 -28.75 -17.56 -3.62
CA THR A 58 -29.56 -16.51 -4.24
C THR A 58 -28.63 -15.43 -4.76
N PHE A 59 -28.85 -15.04 -6.02
CA PHE A 59 -28.10 -13.93 -6.61
C PHE A 59 -28.51 -12.61 -5.97
N ARG A 60 -27.51 -11.82 -5.55
CA ARG A 60 -27.65 -10.45 -5.09
C ARG A 60 -26.47 -9.65 -5.62
N TYR A 61 -26.71 -8.40 -5.97
CA TYR A 61 -25.60 -7.49 -6.25
C TYR A 61 -24.74 -7.28 -5.00
N PRO A 62 -23.44 -6.98 -5.15
CA PRO A 62 -22.66 -6.41 -4.07
C PRO A 62 -23.34 -5.12 -3.60
N GLN A 63 -23.22 -4.85 -2.30
CA GLN A 63 -23.85 -3.68 -1.68
C GLN A 63 -22.81 -2.56 -1.56
N CYS A 64 -23.25 -1.31 -1.71
CA CYS A 64 -22.36 -0.17 -1.56
C CYS A 64 -22.18 0.18 -0.08
N THR A 65 -21.00 0.69 0.25
CA THR A 65 -20.68 1.16 1.60
C THR A 65 -20.09 2.54 1.55
N ARG A 66 -20.27 3.31 2.64
CA ARG A 66 -19.72 4.66 2.71
C ARG A 66 -18.20 4.61 2.51
N ALA A 67 -17.72 5.36 1.52
CA ALA A 67 -16.33 5.43 1.16
C ALA A 67 -15.67 6.68 1.78
N TYR A 68 -14.40 6.54 2.15
CA TYR A 68 -13.57 7.66 2.61
C TYR A 68 -12.16 7.54 2.04
N ALA A 69 -11.40 8.65 2.03
CA ALA A 69 -10.06 8.65 1.46
C ALA A 69 -9.13 7.69 2.22
N ALA A 70 -8.42 6.85 1.49
CA ALA A 70 -7.41 5.97 2.07
C ALA A 70 -6.15 6.75 2.47
N LEU A 71 -5.44 6.25 3.49
CA LEU A 71 -4.15 6.82 3.87
C LEU A 71 -3.13 6.47 2.79
N ARG A 72 -2.60 7.50 2.14
CA ARG A 72 -1.58 7.35 1.10
C ARG A 72 -0.20 7.25 1.72
N VAL A 73 0.56 6.22 1.36
CA VAL A 73 1.85 5.88 1.98
C VAL A 73 2.90 5.61 0.91
N ALA A 74 4.05 6.29 1.01
CA ALA A 74 5.26 5.90 0.29
C ALA A 74 5.94 4.78 1.07
N GLU A 75 6.04 3.62 0.43
CA GLU A 75 6.77 2.46 0.91
C GLU A 75 8.13 2.40 0.21
N ILE A 76 9.19 2.57 0.99
CA ILE A 76 10.57 2.49 0.52
C ILE A 76 11.14 1.18 1.04
N THR A 77 11.70 0.36 0.16
CA THR A 77 12.45 -0.84 0.52
C THR A 77 13.89 -0.69 0.08
N ILE A 78 14.85 -1.01 0.95
CA ILE A 78 16.28 -0.97 0.62
C ILE A 78 17.08 -1.92 1.53
N ASN A 79 18.13 -2.53 1.01
CA ASN A 79 18.99 -3.45 1.75
C ASN A 79 20.27 -2.77 2.24
N TYR A 80 20.74 -3.19 3.40
CA TYR A 80 22.06 -2.87 3.94
C TYR A 80 22.87 -4.18 4.05
N PRO A 81 23.69 -4.51 3.04
CA PRO A 81 24.34 -5.82 2.92
C PRO A 81 25.55 -6.00 3.85
N THR A 82 26.21 -4.92 4.26
CA THR A 82 27.52 -4.99 4.92
C THR A 82 27.43 -4.85 6.44
N VAL A 83 26.23 -4.77 7.02
CA VAL A 83 26.08 -4.59 8.46
C VAL A 83 26.40 -5.89 9.18
N SER A 84 27.65 -6.02 9.61
CA SER A 84 28.26 -7.19 10.25
C SER A 84 27.58 -7.71 11.53
N ILE A 85 26.45 -7.12 11.93
CA ILE A 85 25.79 -7.35 13.20
C ILE A 85 24.27 -7.42 13.00
N CYS A 86 23.80 -8.60 12.61
CA CYS A 86 22.38 -8.96 12.60
C CYS A 86 21.88 -9.22 14.04
N ASN A 87 21.78 -8.17 14.88
CA ASN A 87 21.28 -8.30 16.24
C ASN A 87 20.29 -7.18 16.60
N ALA A 88 19.66 -7.30 17.77
CA ALA A 88 18.67 -6.34 18.25
C ALA A 88 19.23 -4.91 18.37
N ALA A 89 20.50 -4.77 18.79
CA ALA A 89 21.16 -3.47 18.90
C ALA A 89 21.35 -2.82 17.52
N GLY A 90 21.89 -3.55 16.54
CA GLY A 90 22.06 -3.09 15.16
C GLY A 90 20.73 -2.70 14.51
N LYS A 91 19.67 -3.50 14.75
CA LYS A 91 18.31 -3.17 14.31
C LYS A 91 17.82 -1.85 14.90
N SER A 92 17.98 -1.66 16.21
CA SER A 92 17.57 -0.45 16.92
C SER A 92 18.33 0.77 16.42
N THR A 93 19.65 0.66 16.28
CA THR A 93 20.49 1.77 15.82
C THR A 93 20.20 2.13 14.37
N LEU A 94 20.01 1.15 13.48
CA LEU A 94 19.63 1.40 12.09
C LEU A 94 18.28 2.12 12.02
N THR A 95 17.31 1.67 12.80
CA THR A 95 15.99 2.30 12.93
C THR A 95 16.12 3.75 13.39
N GLU A 96 16.87 4.01 14.46
CA GLU A 96 17.07 5.36 15.02
C GLU A 96 17.72 6.31 14.02
N LYS A 97 18.81 5.88 13.35
CA LYS A 97 19.52 6.73 12.38
C LYS A 97 18.68 7.01 11.14
N LEU A 98 17.93 6.03 10.66
CA LEU A 98 16.99 6.24 9.58
C LEU A 98 15.87 7.22 9.97
N SER A 99 15.33 7.11 11.18
CA SER A 99 14.34 8.08 11.69
C SER A 99 14.87 9.51 11.63
N GLN A 100 16.10 9.74 12.11
CA GLN A 100 16.75 11.06 12.06
C GLN A 100 16.89 11.58 10.62
N ARG A 101 17.21 10.71 9.65
CA ARG A 101 17.31 11.08 8.23
C ARG A 101 15.96 11.42 7.62
N ILE A 102 14.91 10.68 7.97
CA ILE A 102 13.54 10.94 7.50
C ILE A 102 13.00 12.24 8.11
N GLU A 103 13.27 12.51 9.38
CA GLU A 103 12.91 13.77 10.03
C GLU A 103 13.59 14.97 9.36
N LEU A 104 14.88 14.85 9.05
CA LEU A 104 15.62 15.88 8.30
C LEU A 104 14.99 16.10 6.92
N LEU A 105 14.64 15.02 6.22
CA LEU A 105 13.96 15.10 4.93
C LEU A 105 12.60 15.81 5.05
N ASN A 106 11.81 15.46 6.06
CA ASN A 106 10.52 16.09 6.32
C ASN A 106 10.66 17.57 6.68
N SER A 107 11.71 17.95 7.42
CA SER A 107 11.99 19.34 7.75
C SER A 107 12.24 20.21 6.50
N LYS A 108 12.71 19.59 5.41
CA LYS A 108 13.05 20.25 4.15
C LYS A 108 11.87 20.32 3.18
N TRP A 109 11.09 19.25 3.08
CA TRP A 109 10.05 19.08 2.05
C TRP A 109 8.62 19.00 2.58
N SER A 110 8.43 18.90 3.90
CA SER A 110 7.10 18.83 4.54
C SER A 110 6.22 17.69 4.00
N ILE A 111 6.79 16.50 3.85
CA ILE A 111 6.16 15.28 3.31
C ILE A 111 4.91 14.89 4.11
N TYR A 112 5.04 14.91 5.44
CA TYR A 112 4.01 14.53 6.39
C TYR A 112 3.86 15.60 7.48
N PRO A 113 2.71 15.68 8.17
CA PRO A 113 2.48 16.70 9.16
C PRO A 113 3.32 16.42 10.39
N SER A 114 4.05 17.42 10.88
CA SER A 114 4.71 17.35 12.19
C SER A 114 3.62 17.33 13.26
N THR A 115 3.36 16.19 13.88
CA THR A 115 2.45 16.12 15.02
C THR A 115 2.98 17.04 16.12
N SER A 116 2.18 18.04 16.53
CA SER A 116 2.61 19.12 17.42
C SER A 116 2.78 18.71 18.88
N ASN A 117 2.48 17.46 19.25
CA ASN A 117 2.55 17.00 20.63
C ASN A 117 3.17 15.60 20.73
N VAL A 118 4.32 15.57 21.43
CA VAL A 118 4.72 14.51 22.36
C VAL A 118 5.08 13.13 21.76
N SER A 119 6.40 12.90 21.70
CA SER A 119 7.10 11.65 22.02
C SER A 119 6.50 10.31 21.53
N ASP A 120 5.95 10.27 20.34
CA ASP A 120 5.55 9.01 19.73
C ASP A 120 6.14 8.94 18.32
N HIS A 121 7.04 8.00 18.11
CA HIS A 121 7.69 7.70 16.83
C HIS A 121 6.69 7.10 15.82
N SER A 122 5.42 7.51 15.86
CA SER A 122 4.30 6.84 15.19
C SER A 122 3.90 7.47 13.85
N VAL A 123 4.57 8.55 13.43
CA VAL A 123 4.21 9.22 12.16
C VAL A 123 4.64 8.43 10.93
N PHE A 124 5.74 7.70 10.99
CA PHE A 124 6.16 6.78 9.93
C PHE A 124 6.67 5.48 10.57
N ASN A 125 6.59 4.38 9.84
CA ASN A 125 7.04 3.09 10.34
C ASN A 125 8.34 2.68 9.65
N ILE A 126 9.34 2.27 10.44
CA ILE A 126 10.54 1.60 9.93
C ILE A 126 10.51 0.17 10.45
N SER A 127 10.43 -0.77 9.52
CA SER A 127 10.57 -2.19 9.77
C SER A 127 11.92 -2.66 9.24
N VAL A 128 12.70 -3.26 10.12
CA VAL A 128 14.01 -3.81 9.79
C VAL A 128 13.94 -5.32 10.01
N HIS A 129 14.06 -6.05 8.92
CA HIS A 129 14.17 -7.51 8.91
C HIS A 129 15.61 -7.87 8.66
N CYS A 130 16.11 -8.84 9.40
CA CYS A 130 17.43 -9.38 9.14
C CYS A 130 17.31 -10.75 8.51
N PHE A 131 18.09 -10.98 7.46
CA PHE A 131 18.21 -12.27 6.81
C PHE A 131 19.62 -12.78 7.06
N ALA A 132 19.77 -13.67 8.03
CA ALA A 132 20.99 -14.45 8.20
C ALA A 132 20.95 -15.62 7.19
N GLY A 133 22.09 -16.01 6.63
CA GLY A 133 22.18 -17.09 5.64
C GLY A 133 21.82 -18.50 6.14
N THR A 134 21.03 -18.63 7.21
CA THR A 134 20.67 -19.89 7.87
C THR A 134 19.16 -20.09 8.06
N ASP A 135 18.30 -19.24 7.49
CA ASP A 135 16.85 -19.50 7.52
C ASP A 135 16.46 -20.51 6.43
N GLU A 136 16.17 -21.74 6.85
CA GLU A 136 15.67 -22.88 6.05
C GLU A 136 14.24 -22.66 5.47
N ALA A 137 13.89 -21.44 5.05
CA ALA A 137 12.66 -21.15 4.31
C ALA A 137 12.91 -20.63 2.88
N ALA A 138 14.17 -20.49 2.47
CA ALA A 138 14.56 -19.99 1.13
C ALA A 138 15.09 -21.10 0.19
N SER A 139 14.52 -22.30 0.22
CA SER A 139 14.63 -23.24 -0.91
C SER A 139 13.58 -22.78 -1.95
N VAL A 140 13.92 -22.19 -3.10
CA VAL A 140 14.33 -22.90 -4.32
C VAL A 140 15.19 -21.98 -5.25
N LYS A 141 15.44 -20.71 -4.90
CA LYS A 141 16.16 -19.76 -5.80
C LYS A 141 17.59 -19.38 -5.39
N ALA A 142 18.10 -19.84 -4.25
CA ALA A 142 19.41 -19.46 -3.72
C ALA A 142 20.58 -20.36 -4.17
N ARG A 143 20.70 -20.70 -5.46
CA ARG A 143 21.85 -21.49 -5.98
C ARG A 143 23.04 -20.66 -6.47
N LEU A 144 23.08 -19.36 -6.20
CA LEU A 144 24.21 -18.50 -6.54
C LEU A 144 24.47 -17.49 -5.42
N ARG A 145 25.26 -17.88 -4.40
CA ARG A 145 26.29 -17.07 -3.71
C ARG A 145 26.74 -17.75 -2.41
N ARG A 146 27.94 -18.33 -2.43
CA ARG A 146 28.74 -18.60 -1.23
C ARG A 146 29.32 -17.27 -0.76
N ASP A 147 28.65 -16.64 0.20
CA ASP A 147 29.24 -15.78 1.23
C ASP A 147 28.09 -15.42 2.18
N ALA A 148 28.03 -16.12 3.32
CA ALA A 148 26.96 -15.97 4.31
C ALA A 148 27.17 -14.68 5.13
N GLN A 149 27.10 -13.52 4.50
CA GLN A 149 26.96 -12.24 5.16
C GLN A 149 25.48 -11.91 5.28
N GLY A 150 24.97 -11.88 6.51
CA GLY A 150 23.58 -11.49 6.76
C GLY A 150 23.36 -10.02 6.37
N PHE A 151 22.18 -9.70 5.85
CA PHE A 151 21.82 -8.33 5.44
C PHE A 151 20.57 -7.86 6.16
N PHE A 152 20.47 -6.54 6.36
CA PHE A 152 19.22 -5.92 6.80
C PHE A 152 18.40 -5.53 5.58
N ASN A 153 17.16 -6.02 5.52
CA ASN A 153 16.13 -5.47 4.66
C ASN A 153 15.37 -4.43 5.46
N VAL A 154 15.44 -3.19 4.99
CA VAL A 154 14.77 -2.06 5.60
C VAL A 154 13.56 -1.71 4.75
N LYS A 155 12.42 -1.59 5.41
CA LYS A 155 11.18 -1.13 4.82
C LYS A 155 10.63 0.04 5.62
N VAL A 156 10.57 1.20 4.97
CA VAL A 156 10.06 2.45 5.53
C VAL A 156 8.69 2.75 4.94
N SER A 157 7.72 3.12 5.76
CA SER A 157 6.37 3.51 5.35
C SER A 157 6.08 4.92 5.84
N ILE A 158 6.07 5.88 4.90
CA ILE A 158 5.90 7.31 5.18
C ILE A 158 4.52 7.75 4.67
N PRO A 159 3.62 8.28 5.52
CA PRO A 159 2.36 8.83 5.05
C PRO A 159 2.60 10.08 4.21
N ILE A 160 1.82 10.26 3.15
CA ILE A 160 1.93 11.38 2.22
C ILE A 160 0.65 12.20 2.27
N ASN A 161 0.78 13.48 2.59
CA ASN A 161 -0.36 14.40 2.61
C ASN A 161 -0.56 15.17 1.29
N LYS A 162 0.51 15.35 0.51
CA LYS A 162 0.51 16.17 -0.71
C LYS A 162 1.30 15.47 -1.81
N ASP A 163 0.81 15.59 -3.03
CA ASP A 163 1.47 15.01 -4.20
C ASP A 163 2.67 15.82 -4.66
N ILE A 164 2.49 17.14 -4.68
CA ILE A 164 3.52 18.10 -5.00
C ILE A 164 4.04 18.68 -3.67
N LEU A 165 5.34 18.52 -3.46
CA LEU A 165 6.06 19.04 -2.32
C LEU A 165 6.83 20.29 -2.73
N GLU A 166 7.00 21.20 -1.77
CA GLU A 166 7.78 22.41 -1.95
C GLU A 166 8.96 22.40 -0.98
N ASN A 167 10.15 22.63 -1.51
CA ASN A 167 11.36 22.74 -0.71
C ASN A 167 11.36 24.06 0.05
N ARG A 168 11.36 23.99 1.39
CA ARG A 168 11.30 25.17 2.25
C ARG A 168 12.47 26.15 2.09
N LYS A 169 13.61 25.69 1.56
CA LYS A 169 14.81 26.53 1.38
C LYS A 169 14.90 27.14 -0.02
N THR A 170 14.50 26.40 -1.06
CA THR A 170 14.69 26.81 -2.46
C THR A 170 13.41 27.23 -3.16
N GLY A 171 12.24 26.96 -2.57
CA GLY A 171 10.93 27.15 -3.22
C GLY A 171 10.67 26.19 -4.38
N GLN A 172 11.57 25.23 -4.63
CA GLN A 172 11.42 24.27 -5.72
C GLN A 172 10.26 23.33 -5.43
N GLN A 173 9.41 23.13 -6.43
CA GLN A 173 8.31 22.16 -6.38
C GLN A 173 8.66 20.88 -7.15
N ALA A 174 8.30 19.73 -6.60
CA ALA A 174 8.51 18.43 -7.21
C ALA A 174 7.49 17.41 -6.68
N LYS A 175 7.24 16.34 -7.43
CA LYS A 175 6.41 15.24 -6.94
C LYS A 175 7.09 14.55 -5.77
N VAL A 176 6.29 14.02 -4.84
CA VAL A 176 6.79 13.26 -3.69
C VAL A 176 7.68 12.08 -4.10
N SER A 177 7.33 11.37 -5.19
CA SER A 177 8.12 10.28 -5.75
C SER A 177 9.53 10.75 -6.11
N ASP A 178 9.60 11.84 -6.89
CA ASP A 178 10.85 12.38 -7.42
C ASP A 178 11.71 12.94 -6.29
N VAL A 179 11.08 13.53 -5.26
CA VAL A 179 11.77 14.00 -4.06
C VAL A 179 12.41 12.84 -3.31
N LEU A 180 11.65 11.77 -3.04
CA LEU A 180 12.14 10.60 -2.32
C LEU A 180 13.27 9.92 -3.10
N GLU A 181 13.09 9.68 -4.40
CA GLU A 181 14.11 9.08 -5.25
C GLU A 181 15.38 9.93 -5.31
N ASN A 182 15.27 11.23 -5.56
CA ASN A 182 16.43 12.12 -5.67
C ASN A 182 17.19 12.22 -4.34
N GLU A 183 16.47 12.41 -3.22
CA GLU A 183 17.12 12.57 -1.92
C GLU A 183 17.78 11.25 -1.45
N ILE A 184 17.20 10.09 -1.78
CA ILE A 184 17.75 8.77 -1.43
C ILE A 184 18.88 8.35 -2.36
N LEU A 185 18.67 8.40 -3.68
CA LEU A 185 19.61 7.88 -4.67
C LEU A 185 20.74 8.84 -5.00
N LEU A 186 20.44 10.15 -5.15
CA LEU A 186 21.44 11.14 -5.60
C LEU A 186 22.09 11.87 -4.42
N LYS A 187 21.31 12.24 -3.41
CA LYS A 187 21.83 12.95 -2.22
C LYS A 187 22.23 12.02 -1.08
N ASN A 188 22.07 10.71 -1.28
CA ASN A 188 22.53 9.67 -0.35
C ASN A 188 22.01 9.87 1.09
N ILE A 189 20.76 10.33 1.27
CA ILE A 189 20.25 10.62 2.62
C ILE A 189 20.16 9.38 3.51
N PHE A 190 20.07 8.19 2.90
CA PHE A 190 20.11 6.89 3.57
C PHE A 190 21.51 6.28 3.66
N ASN A 191 22.57 6.99 3.22
CA ASN A 191 23.91 6.55 3.54
C ASN A 191 24.23 6.88 5.00
N LEU A 192 24.48 5.83 5.79
CA LEU A 192 24.76 5.89 7.21
C LEU A 192 26.21 5.56 7.54
N GLU A 193 27.12 5.43 6.57
CA GLU A 193 28.55 5.11 6.81
C GLU A 193 29.24 6.08 7.78
N GLN A 194 28.81 7.36 7.79
CA GLN A 194 29.34 8.37 8.70
C GLN A 194 28.95 8.15 10.17
N VAL A 195 27.87 7.41 10.42
CA VAL A 195 27.28 7.22 11.75
C VAL A 195 27.28 5.75 12.19
N LEU A 196 27.44 4.81 11.25
CA LEU A 196 27.48 3.38 11.48
C LEU A 196 28.54 2.71 10.61
N PRO A 197 29.40 1.86 11.20
CA PRO A 197 30.30 1.03 10.40
C PRO A 197 29.47 0.18 9.46
N ASN A 198 29.82 0.21 8.17
CA ASN A 198 29.10 -0.49 7.11
C ASN A 198 27.62 -0.05 6.93
N GLY A 199 27.29 1.18 7.28
CA GLY A 199 25.96 1.77 7.09
C GLY A 199 25.61 2.12 5.63
N ARG A 200 26.24 1.49 4.64
CA ARG A 200 26.01 1.80 3.23
C ARG A 200 24.82 0.97 2.68
N PRO A 201 23.78 1.62 2.14
CA PRO A 201 22.72 0.89 1.47
C PRO A 201 23.16 0.39 0.08
N ASP A 202 22.57 -0.73 -0.35
CA ASP A 202 22.63 -1.20 -1.73
C ASP A 202 21.54 -0.49 -2.55
N LEU A 203 21.93 0.53 -3.31
CA LEU A 203 20.99 1.30 -4.13
C LEU A 203 20.33 0.46 -5.24
N ASN A 204 20.90 -0.69 -5.64
CA ASN A 204 20.24 -1.58 -6.62
C ASN A 204 19.05 -2.34 -6.02
N SER A 205 18.98 -2.40 -4.70
CA SER A 205 17.84 -2.99 -3.96
C SER A 205 16.76 -1.97 -3.60
N PHE A 206 16.95 -0.70 -3.98
CA PHE A 206 15.99 0.36 -3.70
C PHE A 206 14.71 0.14 -4.51
N GLU A 207 13.58 0.18 -3.82
CA GLU A 207 12.26 0.17 -4.42
C GLU A 207 11.38 1.21 -3.73
N LEU A 208 10.71 2.06 -4.52
CA LEU A 208 9.71 3.01 -4.05
C LEU A 208 8.35 2.61 -4.62
N LYS A 209 7.38 2.37 -3.74
CA LYS A 209 6.00 2.04 -4.10
C LYS A 209 5.05 2.96 -3.35
N GLU A 210 4.02 3.41 -4.04
CA GLU A 210 2.90 4.07 -3.39
C GLU A 210 1.82 3.05 -3.04
N ARG A 211 1.35 3.09 -1.80
CA ARG A 211 0.27 2.23 -1.30
C ARG A 211 -0.82 3.06 -0.66
N TYR A 212 -2.05 2.54 -0.76
CA TYR A 212 -3.20 3.09 -0.05
C TYR A 212 -3.58 2.11 1.05
N ILE A 213 -3.58 2.60 2.29
CA ILE A 213 -3.83 1.82 3.50
C ILE A 213 -5.16 2.26 4.11
N CYS A 214 -5.94 1.26 4.49
CA CYS A 214 -7.22 1.43 5.15
C CYS A 214 -7.14 0.97 6.60
N GLU A 215 -8.00 1.51 7.44
CA GLU A 215 -8.12 1.12 8.85
C GLU A 215 -8.63 -0.33 8.99
N ALA A 216 -8.45 -0.91 10.17
CA ALA A 216 -8.94 -2.27 10.44
C ALA A 216 -10.47 -2.35 10.23
N GLY A 217 -10.91 -3.37 9.48
CA GLY A 217 -12.32 -3.58 9.15
C GLY A 217 -12.79 -2.88 7.87
N THR A 218 -11.90 -2.16 7.18
CA THR A 218 -12.16 -1.61 5.84
C THR A 218 -11.21 -2.19 4.80
N VAL A 219 -11.65 -2.14 3.54
CA VAL A 219 -10.93 -2.67 2.39
C VAL A 219 -10.58 -1.53 1.46
N ASN A 220 -9.38 -1.62 0.88
CA ASN A 220 -8.92 -0.66 -0.10
C ASN A 220 -9.61 -0.92 -1.44
N VAL A 221 -10.19 0.14 -2.00
CA VAL A 221 -10.79 0.18 -3.33
C VAL A 221 -10.16 1.36 -4.07
N GLY A 222 -9.08 1.09 -4.81
CA GLY A 222 -8.28 2.13 -5.47
C GLY A 222 -7.58 3.07 -4.48
N SER A 223 -8.10 4.30 -4.36
CA SER A 223 -7.63 5.34 -3.43
C SER A 223 -8.59 5.59 -2.26
N LEU A 224 -9.64 4.78 -2.14
CA LEU A 224 -10.69 4.89 -1.14
C LEU A 224 -10.73 3.66 -0.23
N CYS A 225 -11.29 3.83 0.95
CA CYS A 225 -11.59 2.76 1.89
C CYS A 225 -13.10 2.58 1.99
N GLY A 226 -13.58 1.35 1.78
CA GLY A 226 -14.97 0.95 2.00
C GLY A 226 -15.08 -0.06 3.14
N LYS A 227 -16.22 -0.11 3.84
CA LYS A 227 -16.43 -1.17 4.84
C LYS A 227 -16.57 -2.52 4.13
N SER A 228 -15.93 -3.55 4.66
CA SER A 228 -16.12 -4.90 4.15
C SER A 228 -17.26 -5.57 4.91
N TYR A 229 -18.39 -5.81 4.24
CA TYR A 229 -19.47 -6.65 4.79
C TYR A 229 -19.23 -8.12 4.42
N PHE A 230 -18.11 -8.70 4.87
CA PHE A 230 -18.06 -10.16 5.00
C PHE A 230 -18.82 -10.53 6.27
N ARG A 231 -20.13 -10.69 6.14
CA ARG A 231 -20.93 -11.38 7.14
C ARG A 231 -20.58 -12.87 6.99
N TRP A 232 -19.54 -13.32 7.71
CA TRP A 232 -19.37 -14.73 8.01
C TRP A 232 -20.57 -15.14 8.85
N PHE A 233 -21.63 -15.61 8.21
CA PHE A 233 -22.57 -16.48 8.90
C PHE A 233 -21.85 -17.82 9.04
N CYS A 234 -21.41 -18.13 10.27
CA CYS A 234 -21.36 -19.52 10.70
C CYS A 234 -22.79 -20.00 10.94
#